data_AF-A0A7C1ZJ78-F1
#
_entry.id   AF-A0A7C1ZJ78-F1
#
_cell.length_a   1.000
_cell.length_b   1.000
_cell.length_c   1.000
_cell.angle_alpha   90.00
_cell.angle_beta   90.00
_cell.angle_gamma   90.00
#
_symmetry.space_group_name_H-M   'P 1'
#
loop_
_entity.id
_entity.type
_entity.pdbx_description
1 polymer ?
#
loop_
_entity_poly.entity_id
_entity_poly.type
_entity_poly.pdbx_seq_one_letter_code
_entity_poly.pdbx_strand_id
1 'polypeptide(L)'
;MKTRFWILLPGIMLVLAVTLLSWKDIQKGPSIPEDVNTILSNSCYGCHSTGARAEDAVKALDFKKWDEYKATKKVSLFNEIHEVLEEGKMPPEKFLNKNPDKAPSAEDKEKIMKWTKEETAKLME
;
A
#
# COMPACT_ATOMS: atom_id res chain seq x y z
N MET A 1 63.13 24.16 9.40
CA MET A 1 62.91 23.10 10.40
C MET A 1 61.66 23.46 11.18
N LYS A 2 60.52 22.83 10.87
CA LYS A 2 59.83 21.82 11.71
C LYS A 2 59.67 22.25 13.17
N THR A 3 58.42 22.55 13.55
CA THR A 3 57.60 21.92 14.61
C THR A 3 56.46 22.89 14.92
N ARG A 4 55.19 22.57 15.15
CA ARG A 4 54.34 21.36 15.25
C ARG A 4 52.91 21.94 15.23
N PHE A 5 52.03 21.50 14.34
CA PHE A 5 50.96 20.54 14.64
C PHE A 5 50.17 20.83 15.93
N TRP A 6 48.83 20.90 15.75
CA TRP A 6 47.75 20.80 16.75
C TRP A 6 47.25 22.06 17.45
N ILE A 7 46.13 22.63 16.96
CA ILE A 7 44.89 23.00 17.70
C ILE A 7 43.74 22.95 16.66
N LEU A 8 43.04 21.82 16.56
CA LEU A 8 41.64 21.63 16.97
C LEU A 8 40.65 22.56 16.23
N LEU A 9 39.87 21.97 15.32
CA LEU A 9 38.59 22.48 14.82
C LEU A 9 37.45 21.80 15.64
N PRO A 10 36.93 22.39 16.74
CA PRO A 10 35.71 21.91 17.35
C PRO A 10 34.61 22.93 17.05
N GLY A 11 33.88 22.77 15.95
CA GLY A 11 32.79 23.71 15.67
C GLY A 11 31.94 23.45 14.44
N ILE A 12 32.32 22.51 13.58
CA ILE A 12 31.55 22.14 12.38
C ILE A 12 30.77 20.83 12.57
N MET A 13 30.82 20.23 13.77
CA MET A 13 30.26 18.91 14.06
C MET A 13 29.17 18.94 15.17
N LEU A 14 28.40 20.03 15.29
CA LEU A 14 27.24 20.04 16.20
C LEU A 14 25.99 20.76 15.67
N VAL A 15 26.03 21.27 14.43
CA VAL A 15 24.84 21.82 13.76
C VAL A 15 24.12 20.75 12.91
N LEU A 16 24.78 19.61 12.66
CA LEU A 16 24.18 18.41 12.04
C LEU A 16 23.15 17.69 12.94
N ALA A 17 23.03 18.06 14.21
CA ALA A 17 22.00 17.49 15.10
C ALA A 17 20.61 18.13 14.88
N VAL A 18 20.54 19.32 14.29
CA VAL A 18 19.27 20.04 14.05
C VAL A 18 18.63 19.64 12.71
N THR A 19 19.36 18.95 11.82
CA THR A 19 18.81 18.43 10.55
C THR A 19 17.85 17.24 10.70
N LEU A 20 17.58 16.77 11.92
CA LEU A 20 16.70 15.63 12.18
C LEU A 20 15.54 15.96 13.14
N LEU A 21 15.39 17.23 13.52
CA LEU A 21 14.20 17.68 14.24
C LEU A 21 13.05 17.85 13.24
N SER A 22 12.01 17.04 13.45
CA SER A 22 10.71 17.05 12.75
C SER A 22 10.70 16.35 11.39
N TRP A 23 10.59 15.03 11.31
CA TRP A 23 9.36 14.27 11.64
C TRP A 23 8.11 14.93 11.07
N LYS A 24 8.05 15.12 9.75
CA LYS A 24 6.76 15.31 9.07
C LYS A 24 6.41 14.14 8.16
N ASP A 25 7.42 13.41 7.68
CA ASP A 25 7.22 12.37 6.66
C ASP A 25 7.17 10.93 7.22
N ILE A 26 7.29 10.76 8.55
CA ILE A 26 6.98 9.50 9.27
C ILE A 26 5.45 9.33 9.46
N GLN A 27 4.63 10.06 8.70
CA GLN A 27 3.16 10.01 8.78
C GLN A 27 2.49 9.23 7.65
N LYS A 28 3.25 8.56 6.78
CA LYS A 28 2.71 7.55 5.87
C LYS A 28 3.13 6.17 6.39
N GLY A 29 2.26 5.53 7.17
CA GLY A 29 2.43 4.12 7.54
C GLY A 29 2.56 3.25 6.28
N PRO A 30 3.06 2.00 6.38
CA PRO A 30 3.02 1.07 5.25
C PRO A 30 1.57 0.97 4.76
N SER A 31 1.32 1.41 3.53
CA SER A 31 -0.02 1.78 3.05
C SER A 31 -0.95 0.60 2.75
N ILE A 32 -0.46 -0.63 2.88
CA ILE A 32 -1.19 -1.90 2.90
C ILE A 32 -0.39 -2.85 3.82
N PRO A 33 -1.00 -3.61 4.75
CA PRO A 33 -0.29 -4.60 5.56
C PRO A 33 0.42 -5.66 4.70
N GLU A 34 1.58 -6.15 5.14
CA GLU A 34 2.44 -7.05 4.34
C GLU A 34 1.76 -8.39 3.97
N ASP A 35 1.01 -8.95 4.93
CA ASP A 35 0.24 -10.18 4.74
C ASP A 35 -0.88 -9.99 3.71
N VAL A 36 -1.58 -8.86 3.76
CA VAL A 36 -2.59 -8.48 2.76
C VAL A 36 -1.94 -8.21 1.40
N ASN A 37 -0.83 -7.47 1.37
CA ASN A 37 -0.13 -7.10 0.15
C ASN A 37 0.38 -8.34 -0.61
N THR A 38 0.83 -9.37 0.11
CA THR A 38 1.20 -10.66 -0.47
C THR A 38 0.05 -11.26 -1.28
N ILE A 39 -1.15 -11.26 -0.71
CA ILE A 39 -2.36 -11.79 -1.36
C ILE A 39 -2.74 -10.92 -2.58
N LEU A 40 -2.78 -9.61 -2.40
CA LEU A 40 -3.13 -8.67 -3.47
C LEU A 40 -2.16 -8.75 -4.65
N SER A 41 -0.87 -8.97 -4.38
CA SER A 41 0.15 -9.12 -5.41
C SER A 41 -0.08 -10.36 -6.28
N ASN A 42 -0.52 -11.47 -5.68
CA ASN A 42 -0.79 -12.70 -6.41
C ASN A 42 -2.09 -12.61 -7.22
N SER A 43 -3.15 -12.06 -6.61
CA SER A 43 -4.52 -12.23 -7.10
C SER A 43 -5.16 -10.97 -7.70
N CYS A 44 -4.62 -9.78 -7.44
CA CYS A 44 -5.28 -8.50 -7.77
C CYS A 44 -4.44 -7.58 -8.66
N TYR A 45 -3.15 -7.39 -8.35
CA TYR A 45 -2.29 -6.39 -9.01
C TYR A 45 -2.12 -6.63 -10.51
N GLY A 46 -2.19 -7.88 -10.97
CA GLY A 46 -2.09 -8.22 -12.39
C GLY A 46 -3.16 -7.55 -13.27
N CYS A 47 -4.32 -7.18 -12.71
CA CYS A 47 -5.41 -6.52 -13.42
C CYS A 47 -5.71 -5.10 -12.90
N HIS A 48 -5.49 -4.84 -11.61
CA HIS A 48 -5.82 -3.57 -10.95
C HIS A 48 -4.58 -2.70 -10.70
N SER A 49 -3.73 -2.54 -11.71
CA SER A 49 -2.55 -1.67 -11.60
C SER A 49 -2.20 -1.02 -12.94
N THR A 50 -1.73 0.23 -12.91
CA THR A 50 -1.23 0.92 -14.11
C THR A 50 -0.26 0.04 -14.90
N GLY A 51 -0.58 -0.17 -16.18
CA GLY A 51 0.16 -1.04 -17.11
C GLY A 51 -0.50 -2.41 -17.37
N ALA A 52 -1.55 -2.77 -16.63
CA ALA A 52 -2.33 -3.97 -16.91
C ALA A 52 -3.19 -3.82 -18.18
N ARG A 53 -3.47 -4.95 -18.85
CA ARG A 53 -4.30 -4.98 -20.07
C ARG A 53 -5.80 -4.72 -19.79
N ALA A 54 -6.26 -4.98 -18.57
CA ALA A 54 -7.65 -4.81 -18.18
C ALA A 54 -7.94 -3.35 -17.81
N GLU A 55 -8.01 -2.47 -18.81
CA GLU A 55 -8.11 -1.02 -18.59
C GLU A 55 -9.30 -0.63 -17.70
N ASP A 56 -10.46 -1.28 -17.86
CA ASP A 56 -11.64 -0.97 -17.04
C ASP A 56 -11.46 -1.41 -15.58
N ALA A 57 -10.74 -2.50 -15.33
CA ALA A 57 -10.35 -2.91 -13.98
C ALA A 57 -9.42 -1.87 -13.34
N VAL A 58 -8.43 -1.36 -14.10
CA VAL A 58 -7.52 -0.29 -13.64
C VAL A 58 -8.27 1.02 -13.37
N LYS A 59 -9.25 1.38 -14.22
CA LYS A 59 -10.08 2.59 -14.01
C LYS A 59 -10.92 2.49 -12.74
N ALA A 60 -11.44 1.30 -12.42
CA ALA A 60 -12.19 1.07 -11.19
C ALA A 60 -11.28 1.16 -9.95
N LEU A 61 -10.11 0.51 -10.00
CA LEU A 61 -9.12 0.47 -8.93
C LEU A 61 -7.71 0.27 -9.48
N ASP A 62 -6.80 1.16 -9.08
CA ASP A 62 -5.38 1.10 -9.42
C ASP A 62 -4.51 1.11 -8.15
N PHE A 63 -4.00 -0.07 -7.78
CA PHE A 63 -3.16 -0.24 -6.60
C PHE A 63 -1.83 0.52 -6.68
N LYS A 64 -1.31 0.84 -7.88
CA LYS A 64 -0.12 1.68 -7.99
C LYS A 64 -0.37 3.12 -7.55
N LYS A 65 -1.62 3.57 -7.60
CA LYS A 65 -2.07 4.91 -7.17
C LYS A 65 -2.68 4.90 -5.78
N TRP A 66 -2.57 3.79 -5.05
CA TRP A 66 -3.20 3.63 -3.74
C TRP A 66 -2.86 4.77 -2.78
N ASP A 67 -1.60 5.19 -2.77
CA ASP A 67 -1.08 6.27 -1.93
C ASP A 67 -1.41 7.69 -2.39
N GLU A 68 -1.98 7.81 -3.59
CA GLU A 68 -2.44 9.08 -4.17
C GLU A 68 -3.93 9.30 -3.92
N TYR A 69 -4.70 8.23 -3.64
CA TYR A 69 -6.12 8.34 -3.36
C TYR A 69 -6.39 9.11 -2.07
N LYS A 70 -7.36 10.03 -2.14
CA LYS A 70 -7.93 10.71 -0.96
C LYS A 70 -8.63 9.70 -0.06
N ALA A 71 -8.69 9.99 1.25
CA ALA A 71 -9.35 9.14 2.24
C ALA A 71 -10.78 8.73 1.84
N THR A 72 -11.58 9.67 1.34
CA THR A 72 -12.96 9.39 0.89
C THR A 72 -13.01 8.39 -0.28
N LYS A 73 -12.07 8.48 -1.23
CA LYS A 73 -11.97 7.50 -2.32
C LYS A 73 -11.49 6.15 -1.79
N LYS A 74 -10.55 6.12 -0.85
CA LYS A 74 -10.11 4.88 -0.19
C LYS A 74 -11.27 4.17 0.50
N VAL A 75 -12.11 4.89 1.25
CA VAL A 75 -13.34 4.32 1.88
C VAL A 75 -14.27 3.68 0.83
N SER A 76 -14.55 4.37 -0.28
CA SER A 76 -15.36 3.80 -1.38
C SER A 76 -14.73 2.51 -1.93
N LEU A 77 -13.43 2.54 -2.22
CA LEU A 77 -12.70 1.39 -2.76
C LEU A 77 -12.64 0.23 -1.76
N PHE A 78 -12.46 0.49 -0.47
CA PHE A 78 -12.47 -0.55 0.56
C PHE A 78 -13.83 -1.26 0.63
N ASN A 79 -14.92 -0.50 0.61
CA ASN A 79 -16.27 -1.07 0.60
C ASN A 79 -16.54 -1.87 -0.68
N GLU A 80 -16.15 -1.34 -1.85
CA GLU A 80 -16.26 -2.05 -3.12
C GLU A 80 -15.47 -3.36 -3.12
N ILE A 81 -14.21 -3.35 -2.64
CA ILE A 81 -13.38 -4.56 -2.51
C ILE A 81 -14.03 -5.57 -1.55
N HIS A 82 -14.58 -5.12 -0.43
CA HIS A 82 -15.26 -5.98 0.54
C HIS A 82 -16.46 -6.68 -0.11
N GLU A 83 -17.35 -5.92 -0.73
CA GLU A 83 -18.59 -6.41 -1.36
C GLU A 83 -18.30 -7.43 -2.47
N VAL A 84 -17.40 -7.11 -3.40
CA VAL A 84 -17.12 -8.02 -4.53
C VAL A 84 -16.42 -9.31 -4.10
N LEU A 85 -15.69 -9.30 -2.99
CA LEU A 85 -15.09 -10.51 -2.41
C LEU A 85 -16.10 -11.34 -1.63
N GLU A 86 -16.98 -10.69 -0.86
CA GLU A 86 -18.09 -11.32 -0.15
C GLU A 86 -19.05 -12.03 -1.13
N GLU A 87 -19.41 -11.35 -2.21
CA GLU A 87 -20.26 -11.89 -3.27
C GLU A 87 -19.53 -12.88 -4.20
N GLY A 88 -18.21 -13.04 -4.04
CA GLY A 88 -17.40 -13.91 -4.89
C GLY A 88 -17.31 -13.48 -6.36
N LYS A 89 -17.58 -12.21 -6.66
CA LYS A 89 -17.53 -11.65 -8.02
C LYS A 89 -16.10 -11.40 -8.51
N MET A 90 -15.13 -11.34 -7.60
CA MET A 90 -13.71 -11.13 -7.93
C MET A 90 -12.79 -12.25 -7.39
N PRO A 91 -11.83 -12.74 -8.19
CA PRO A 91 -11.69 -12.50 -9.63
C PRO A 91 -12.86 -13.09 -10.45
N PRO A 92 -13.19 -12.56 -11.64
CA PRO A 92 -14.33 -13.05 -12.42
C PRO A 92 -14.16 -14.53 -12.81
N GLU A 93 -15.24 -15.30 -12.77
CA GLU A 93 -15.21 -16.75 -13.08
C GLU A 93 -14.55 -17.07 -14.42
N LYS A 94 -14.85 -16.30 -15.47
CA LYS A 94 -14.24 -16.47 -16.80
C LYS A 94 -12.71 -16.31 -16.79
N PHE A 95 -12.18 -15.47 -15.91
CA PHE A 95 -10.74 -15.29 -15.72
C PHE A 95 -10.14 -16.48 -14.95
N LEU A 96 -10.81 -16.92 -13.88
CA LEU A 96 -10.38 -18.06 -13.06
C LEU A 96 -10.36 -19.38 -13.85
N ASN A 97 -11.30 -19.58 -14.78
CA ASN A 97 -11.31 -20.76 -15.66
C ASN A 97 -10.02 -20.92 -16.48
N LYS A 98 -9.26 -19.84 -16.70
CA LYS A 98 -7.97 -19.85 -17.41
C LYS A 98 -6.77 -19.66 -16.48
N ASN A 99 -7.00 -19.15 -15.27
CA ASN A 99 -5.96 -18.81 -14.29
C ASN A 99 -6.40 -19.27 -12.89
N PRO A 100 -6.56 -20.59 -12.66
CA PRO A 100 -7.08 -21.10 -11.40
C PRO A 100 -6.16 -20.81 -10.20
N ASP A 101 -4.85 -20.62 -10.45
CA ASP A 101 -3.83 -20.22 -9.49
C ASP A 101 -4.01 -18.79 -8.94
N LYS A 102 -4.88 -18.00 -9.58
CA LYS A 102 -5.19 -16.62 -9.20
C LYS A 102 -6.41 -16.50 -8.31
N ALA A 103 -7.08 -17.60 -7.98
CA ALA A 103 -8.16 -17.60 -7.00
C ALA A 103 -7.56 -17.39 -5.59
N PRO A 104 -7.92 -16.32 -4.86
CA PRO A 104 -7.57 -16.22 -3.45
C PRO A 104 -8.31 -17.31 -2.67
N SER A 105 -7.63 -17.90 -1.68
CA SER A 105 -8.24 -18.89 -0.79
C SER A 105 -9.35 -18.25 0.07
N ALA A 106 -10.16 -19.06 0.74
CA ALA A 106 -11.17 -18.55 1.66
C ALA A 106 -10.55 -17.72 2.80
N GLU A 107 -9.41 -18.17 3.33
CA GLU A 107 -8.65 -17.45 4.37
C GLU A 107 -8.09 -16.12 3.83
N ASP A 108 -7.58 -16.11 2.60
CA ASP A 108 -7.07 -14.90 1.97
C ASP A 108 -8.18 -13.87 1.74
N LYS A 109 -9.37 -14.31 1.30
CA LYS A 109 -10.54 -13.43 1.17
C LYS A 109 -10.93 -12.84 2.51
N GLU A 110 -10.97 -13.65 3.57
CA GLU A 110 -11.29 -13.18 4.92
C GLU A 110 -10.29 -12.13 5.41
N LYS A 111 -8.98 -12.34 5.19
CA LYS A 111 -7.94 -11.36 5.53
C LYS A 111 -8.16 -10.02 4.81
N ILE A 112 -8.42 -10.05 3.50
CA ILE A 112 -8.69 -8.82 2.74
C ILE A 112 -9.97 -8.15 3.24
N MET A 113 -11.07 -8.90 3.41
CA MET A 113 -12.35 -8.35 3.87
C MET A 113 -12.28 -7.75 5.27
N LYS A 114 -11.52 -8.38 6.17
CA LYS A 114 -11.26 -7.84 7.52
C LYS A 114 -10.46 -6.55 7.44
N TRP A 115 -9.38 -6.54 6.67
CA TRP A 115 -8.56 -5.36 6.47
C TRP A 115 -9.37 -4.19 5.90
N THR A 116 -10.16 -4.40 4.84
CA THR A 116 -10.98 -3.34 4.25
C THR A 116 -11.99 -2.77 5.23
N LYS A 117 -12.65 -3.62 6.02
CA LYS A 117 -13.60 -3.20 7.06
C LYS A 117 -12.93 -2.36 8.15
N GLU A 118 -11.76 -2.78 8.63
CA GLU A 118 -11.01 -2.06 9.67
C GLU A 118 -10.51 -0.70 9.17
N GLU A 119 -9.98 -0.63 7.94
CA GLU A 119 -9.50 0.63 7.36
C GLU A 119 -10.63 1.60 7.02
N THR A 120 -11.79 1.10 6.54
CA THR A 120 -12.98 1.93 6.37
C THR A 120 -13.39 2.58 7.70
N ALA A 121 -13.44 1.81 8.79
CA ALA A 121 -13.79 2.36 10.10
C ALA A 121 -12.81 3.44 10.55
N LYS A 122 -11.49 3.19 10.44
CA LYS A 122 -10.44 4.16 10.79
C LYS A 122 -10.51 5.47 10.01
N LEU A 123 -10.91 5.42 8.74
CA LEU A 123 -10.99 6.61 7.87
C LEU A 123 -12.28 7.41 8.02
N MET A 124 -13.28 6.86 8.72
CA MET A 124 -14.58 7.50 8.97
C MET A 124 -14.71 8.08 10.37
N GLU A 125 -13.76 7.81 11.26
CA GLU A 125 -13.59 8.43 12.59
C GLU A 125 -12.96 9.83 12.49
#